data_AF-A0A674ACU0-F1
#
_entry.id   AF-A0A674ACU0-F1
#
_cell.length_a   1.000
_cell.length_b   1.000
_cell.length_c   1.000
_cell.angle_alpha   90.00
_cell.angle_beta   90.00
_cell.angle_gamma   90.00
#
_symmetry.space_group_name_H-M   'P 1'
#
loop_
_entity.id
_entity.type
_entity.pdbx_description
1 polymer ?
#
loop_
_entity_poly.entity_id
_entity_poly.type
_entity_poly.pdbx_seq_one_letter_code
_entity_poly.pdbx_strand_id
1 'polypeptide(L)'
;MYKGLAGLTAGHFIPRTRYRHRIQGRAHLPPAVISSSHSNTMTTQQQEGEKRYDPGDTTLKFVNRQDDLDPLDDDTETLKAEMSCGHAVTPESLTGWCRSLLDQSQFKFLCPALEDGTFVKCGAEWSYQEVRRLAVLTTEEMEHFEKTMAALAAATYCEYKSCPVCETFVEREDLTNLSVLCTVCTADKGQRYEFCWQCLKQWKGPGPRSDRCDNDGCINQDLELLKNCETTSLPQVAGVTNCPSIRACPTCGQRVEHDKTGCKNILCPRCNKEFCFVCLKLTEDCLETSSYFTACSAGVAPRQTSIPTWKRN
;
A
#
# COMPACT_ATOMS: atom_id res chain seq x y z
N MET A 1 -11.99 7.39 54.88
CA MET A 1 -10.93 6.42 54.57
C MET A 1 -11.21 5.93 53.15
N TYR A 2 -10.67 6.58 52.12
CA TYR A 2 -9.40 6.27 51.44
C TYR A 2 -9.29 4.84 50.86
N LYS A 3 -9.10 4.84 49.52
CA LYS A 3 -8.45 3.86 48.63
C LYS A 3 -9.34 2.71 48.09
N GLY A 4 -9.29 2.35 46.80
CA GLY A 4 -8.25 2.64 45.81
C GLY A 4 -8.70 2.50 44.35
N LEU A 5 -8.11 3.38 43.55
CA LEU A 5 -7.99 3.37 42.09
C LEU A 5 -7.07 2.23 41.63
N ALA A 6 -7.41 1.58 40.52
CA ALA A 6 -6.51 0.92 39.57
C ALA A 6 -7.35 0.55 38.33
N GLY A 7 -7.00 0.82 37.08
CA GLY A 7 -5.91 1.57 36.48
C GLY A 7 -6.26 1.60 34.98
N LEU A 8 -6.34 2.80 34.40
CA LEU A 8 -6.50 3.00 32.97
C LEU A 8 -5.24 2.46 32.29
N THR A 9 -5.37 1.40 31.50
CA THR A 9 -4.29 0.97 30.62
C THR A 9 -4.31 1.87 29.39
N ALA A 10 -3.26 2.66 29.24
CA ALA A 10 -3.00 3.46 28.06
C ALA A 10 -3.02 2.56 26.82
N GLY A 11 -3.88 2.89 25.85
CA GLY A 11 -3.87 2.28 24.52
C GLY A 11 -2.48 2.45 23.91
N HIS A 12 -1.72 1.36 23.84
CA HIS A 12 -0.43 1.36 23.16
C HIS A 12 -0.68 1.55 21.67
N PHE A 13 -0.38 2.74 21.16
CA PHE A 13 -0.17 2.96 19.74
C PHE A 13 1.07 2.15 19.35
N ILE A 14 0.88 0.94 18.82
CA ILE A 14 2.00 0.09 18.36
C ILE A 14 2.51 0.71 17.06
N PRO A 15 3.74 1.26 17.03
CA PRO A 15 4.27 1.88 15.82
C PRO A 15 4.45 0.79 14.76
N ARG A 16 3.61 0.85 13.73
CA ARG A 16 3.72 -0.02 12.54
C ARG A 16 4.99 0.37 11.77
N THR A 17 5.72 -0.64 11.33
CA THR A 17 6.91 -0.48 10.49
C THR A 17 6.54 0.14 9.16
N ARG A 18 7.31 1.14 8.69
CA ARG A 18 7.13 1.66 7.34
C ARG A 18 7.80 0.73 6.33
N TYR A 19 7.11 0.52 5.22
CA TYR A 19 7.66 -0.24 4.11
C TYR A 19 8.60 0.66 3.29
N ARG A 20 9.75 0.14 2.85
CA ARG A 20 10.54 0.81 1.80
C ARG A 20 10.10 0.30 0.44
N HIS A 21 9.55 1.19 -0.37
CA HIS A 21 9.34 0.94 -1.80
C HIS A 21 10.68 0.74 -2.51
N ARG A 22 11.07 -0.51 -2.76
CA ARG A 22 12.04 -0.81 -3.82
C ARG A 22 11.26 -0.94 -5.13
N ILE A 23 11.17 0.16 -5.89
CA ILE A 23 10.71 0.13 -7.28
C ILE A 23 11.73 -0.73 -8.04
N GLN A 24 11.34 -1.96 -8.37
CA GLN A 24 12.20 -2.84 -9.14
C GLN A 24 11.94 -2.67 -10.63
N GLY A 25 12.88 -2.01 -11.31
CA GLY A 25 13.25 -2.32 -12.68
C GLY A 25 12.46 -1.62 -13.80
N ARG A 26 12.90 -0.40 -14.11
CA ARG A 26 12.76 0.35 -15.38
C ARG A 26 11.35 0.54 -15.95
N ALA A 27 10.65 1.53 -15.40
CA ALA A 27 9.99 2.53 -16.23
C ALA A 27 10.61 3.88 -15.89
N HIS A 28 11.14 4.58 -16.89
CA HIS A 28 11.48 5.99 -16.76
C HIS A 28 10.17 6.76 -16.49
N LEU A 29 9.89 7.06 -15.23
CA LEU A 29 9.09 8.23 -14.89
C LEU A 29 9.81 9.47 -15.45
N PRO A 30 9.09 10.48 -15.96
CA PRO A 30 9.71 11.75 -16.30
C PRO A 30 10.47 12.29 -15.07
N PRO A 31 11.62 12.95 -15.26
CA PRO A 31 12.52 13.28 -14.17
C PRO A 31 11.80 14.08 -13.08
N ALA A 32 11.73 13.52 -11.88
CA ALA A 32 11.51 14.29 -10.68
C ALA A 32 12.69 15.27 -10.54
N VAL A 33 12.37 16.55 -10.42
CA VAL A 33 13.35 17.62 -10.15
C VAL A 33 14.02 17.28 -8.81
N ILE A 34 15.27 16.84 -8.86
CA ILE A 34 16.10 16.63 -7.67
C ILE A 34 16.70 17.99 -7.29
N SER A 35 16.25 18.57 -6.18
CA SER A 35 17.03 19.59 -5.46
C SER A 35 17.78 18.91 -4.31
N SER A 36 19.10 19.11 -4.29
CA SER A 36 19.99 18.63 -3.23
C SER A 36 20.32 19.74 -2.22
N SER A 37 20.28 19.33 -0.95
CA SER A 37 21.05 19.82 0.21
C SER A 37 20.87 21.26 0.71
N HIS A 38 20.08 21.36 1.78
CA HIS A 38 20.29 22.10 3.03
C HIS A 38 20.81 23.55 2.94
N SER A 39 19.87 24.47 3.15
CA SER A 39 20.08 25.65 4.00
C SER A 39 18.81 25.89 4.81
N ASN A 40 18.98 26.11 6.11
CA ASN A 40 17.89 26.43 7.03
C ASN A 40 17.16 27.67 6.52
N THR A 41 15.92 27.50 6.06
CA THR A 41 14.98 28.60 5.90
C THR A 41 13.60 28.00 6.09
N MET A 42 12.90 28.42 7.14
CA MET A 42 11.48 28.13 7.34
C MET A 42 10.73 28.57 6.08
N THR A 43 10.35 27.62 5.24
CA THR A 43 9.43 27.88 4.14
C THR A 43 8.06 28.09 4.75
N THR A 44 7.64 29.35 4.74
CA THR A 44 6.30 29.81 5.05
C THR A 44 5.31 28.91 4.34
N GLN A 45 4.51 28.16 5.11
CA GLN A 45 3.28 27.57 4.59
C GLN A 45 2.50 28.72 3.96
N GLN A 46 2.33 28.69 2.64
CA GLN A 46 1.34 29.53 2.00
C GLN A 46 0.00 29.11 2.60
N GLN A 47 -0.63 30.04 3.32
CA GLN A 47 -1.98 29.89 3.84
C GLN A 47 -2.91 29.76 2.63
N GLU A 48 -3.12 28.53 2.16
CA GLU A 48 -4.39 28.17 1.53
C GLU A 48 -5.48 28.47 2.57
N GLY A 49 -6.53 29.19 2.18
CA GLY A 49 -7.62 29.52 3.09
C GLY A 49 -8.20 28.25 3.71
N GLU A 50 -8.58 28.31 4.99
CA GLU A 50 -9.25 27.19 5.67
C GLU A 50 -10.46 26.75 4.85
N LYS A 51 -10.51 25.45 4.53
CA LYS A 51 -11.61 24.83 3.81
C LYS A 51 -12.81 24.81 4.75
N ARG A 52 -13.95 25.24 4.25
CA ARG A 52 -15.18 25.27 5.03
C ARG A 52 -16.33 24.82 4.16
N TYR A 53 -17.26 24.10 4.76
CA TYR A 53 -18.52 23.81 4.09
C TYR A 53 -19.33 25.10 3.90
N ASP A 54 -20.08 25.17 2.81
CA ASP A 54 -21.12 26.18 2.66
C ASP A 54 -22.31 25.82 3.58
N PRO A 55 -22.66 26.65 4.58
CA PRO A 55 -23.81 26.40 5.45
C PRO A 55 -25.14 26.27 4.69
N GLY A 56 -25.21 26.80 3.47
CA GLY A 56 -26.37 26.70 2.59
C GLY A 56 -26.44 25.42 1.75
N ASP A 57 -25.41 24.55 1.78
CA ASP A 57 -25.41 23.32 0.99
C ASP A 57 -26.35 22.26 1.59
N THR A 58 -27.61 22.28 1.13
CA THR A 58 -28.66 21.33 1.53
C THR A 58 -28.41 19.87 1.12
N THR A 59 -27.40 19.60 0.31
CA THR A 59 -27.05 18.22 -0.07
C THR A 59 -26.17 17.53 0.97
N LEU A 60 -25.56 18.30 1.87
CA LEU A 60 -24.75 17.79 2.98
C LEU A 60 -25.62 17.67 4.22
N LYS A 61 -25.38 16.61 5.00
CA LYS A 61 -26.02 16.42 6.30
C LYS A 61 -25.11 16.97 7.39
N PHE A 62 -25.34 18.22 7.79
CA PHE A 62 -24.60 18.84 8.87
C PHE A 62 -25.01 18.28 10.24
N VAL A 63 -24.03 18.08 11.11
CA VAL A 63 -24.22 17.50 12.45
C VAL A 63 -23.46 18.30 13.50
N ASN A 64 -24.04 18.40 14.70
CA ASN A 64 -23.48 19.16 15.83
C ASN A 64 -22.74 18.24 16.83
N ARG A 65 -21.91 17.33 16.32
CA ARG A 65 -21.09 16.40 17.11
C ARG A 65 -19.63 16.54 16.73
N GLN A 66 -18.76 15.99 17.57
CA GLN A 66 -17.31 15.98 17.40
C GLN A 66 -16.89 15.42 16.03
N ASP A 67 -15.77 15.89 15.49
CA ASP A 67 -15.12 15.25 14.35
C ASP A 67 -14.61 13.86 14.77
N ASP A 68 -15.10 12.82 14.09
CA ASP A 68 -14.77 11.43 14.39
C ASP A 68 -13.35 11.04 13.92
N LEU A 69 -12.71 11.87 13.09
CA LEU A 69 -11.32 11.72 12.63
C LEU A 69 -10.33 12.52 13.46
N ASP A 70 -10.78 13.61 14.08
CA ASP A 70 -10.00 14.41 15.02
C ASP A 70 -10.71 14.57 16.38
N PRO A 71 -10.58 13.59 17.29
CA PRO A 71 -11.16 13.67 18.63
C PRO A 71 -10.56 14.77 19.52
N LEU A 72 -9.47 15.41 19.09
CA LEU A 72 -8.79 16.47 19.83
C LEU A 72 -9.21 17.87 19.38
N ASP A 73 -9.96 17.99 18.28
CA ASP A 73 -10.44 19.26 17.75
C ASP A 73 -11.58 19.84 18.60
N ASP A 74 -11.28 20.72 19.54
CA ASP A 74 -12.29 21.32 20.41
C ASP A 74 -13.08 22.46 19.75
N ASP A 75 -12.84 22.73 18.45
CA ASP A 75 -13.55 23.77 17.73
C ASP A 75 -15.01 23.37 17.49
N THR A 76 -15.92 23.94 18.28
CA THR A 76 -17.36 23.74 18.13
C THR A 76 -17.99 24.55 16.99
N GLU A 77 -17.29 25.57 16.48
CA GLU A 77 -17.80 26.50 15.48
C GLU A 77 -17.61 26.02 14.05
N THR A 78 -16.62 25.17 13.80
CA THR A 78 -16.43 24.56 12.47
C THR A 78 -17.57 23.61 12.13
N LEU A 79 -18.15 23.74 10.93
CA LEU A 79 -19.21 22.85 10.46
C LEU A 79 -18.68 21.44 10.19
N LYS A 80 -19.41 20.42 10.63
CA LYS A 80 -19.12 19.00 10.33
C LYS A 80 -20.24 18.41 9.48
N ALA A 81 -19.86 17.62 8.50
CA ALA A 81 -20.80 16.87 7.67
C ALA A 81 -20.70 15.38 7.98
N GLU A 82 -21.82 14.68 7.88
CA GLU A 82 -21.89 13.23 8.06
C GLU A 82 -21.54 12.49 6.76
N MET A 83 -20.57 11.59 6.85
CA MET A 83 -20.23 10.62 5.80
C MET A 83 -21.31 9.53 5.70
N SER A 84 -21.33 8.78 4.60
CA SER A 84 -22.25 7.66 4.34
C SER A 84 -22.19 6.54 5.40
N CYS A 85 -21.07 6.41 6.11
CA CYS A 85 -20.92 5.48 7.22
C CYS A 85 -21.50 5.98 8.56
N GLY A 86 -22.00 7.21 8.59
CA GLY A 86 -22.59 7.84 9.77
C GLY A 86 -21.58 8.56 10.68
N HIS A 87 -20.31 8.71 10.28
CA HIS A 87 -19.29 9.45 11.02
C HIS A 87 -19.18 10.90 10.53
N ALA A 88 -18.97 11.83 11.45
CA ALA A 88 -18.87 13.26 11.23
C ALA A 88 -17.42 13.67 10.93
N VAL A 89 -17.23 14.54 9.93
CA VAL A 89 -15.90 14.99 9.49
C VAL A 89 -15.89 16.47 9.11
N THR A 90 -14.75 17.11 9.32
CA THR A 90 -14.38 18.39 8.69
C THR A 90 -13.69 18.15 7.34
N PRO A 91 -13.67 19.15 6.44
CA PRO A 91 -12.96 19.03 5.17
C PRO A 91 -11.46 18.73 5.37
N GLU A 92 -10.83 19.39 6.35
CA GLU A 92 -9.42 19.28 6.71
C GLU A 92 -9.07 17.88 7.19
N SER A 93 -9.80 17.35 8.18
CA SER A 93 -9.51 16.05 8.78
C SER A 93 -9.67 14.93 7.74
N LEU A 94 -10.72 15.01 6.90
CA LEU A 94 -10.95 14.06 5.83
C LEU A 94 -9.85 14.13 4.75
N THR A 95 -9.47 15.34 4.32
CA THR A 95 -8.36 15.55 3.37
C THR A 95 -7.07 14.92 3.91
N GLY A 96 -6.72 15.24 5.15
CA GLY A 96 -5.49 14.78 5.80
C GLY A 96 -5.45 13.26 5.93
N TRP A 97 -6.56 12.66 6.38
CA TRP A 97 -6.68 11.21 6.47
C TRP A 97 -6.52 10.52 5.12
N CYS A 98 -7.30 10.93 4.11
CA CYS A 98 -7.25 10.31 2.79
C CYS A 98 -5.88 10.50 2.10
N ARG A 99 -5.23 11.65 2.26
CA ARG A 99 -3.85 11.87 1.79
C ARG A 99 -2.87 10.90 2.47
N SER A 100 -3.00 10.71 3.78
CA SER A 100 -2.16 9.76 4.52
C SER A 100 -2.33 8.31 4.07
N LEU A 101 -3.53 7.92 3.59
CA LEU A 101 -3.79 6.61 3.01
C LEU A 101 -3.04 6.45 1.67
N LEU A 102 -3.09 7.47 0.80
CA LEU A 102 -2.36 7.48 -0.47
C LEU A 102 -0.84 7.39 -0.25
N ASP A 103 -0.30 8.12 0.73
CA ASP A 103 1.12 8.05 1.11
C ASP A 103 1.51 6.64 1.59
N GLN A 104 0.58 5.92 2.19
CA GLN A 104 0.72 4.52 2.60
C GLN A 104 0.41 3.53 1.46
N SER A 105 0.27 4.01 0.22
CA SER A 105 -0.06 3.22 -0.97
C SER A 105 -1.43 2.55 -0.92
N GLN A 106 -2.36 3.11 -0.15
CA GLN A 106 -3.77 2.69 -0.10
C GLN A 106 -4.63 3.69 -0.88
N PHE A 107 -5.30 3.20 -1.91
CA PHE A 107 -6.22 4.00 -2.75
C PHE A 107 -7.70 3.72 -2.46
N LYS A 108 -7.98 2.87 -1.48
CA LYS A 108 -9.31 2.66 -0.90
C LYS A 108 -9.42 3.50 0.36
N PHE A 109 -10.39 4.40 0.41
CA PHE A 109 -10.58 5.29 1.55
C PHE A 109 -11.48 4.61 2.58
N LEU A 110 -10.89 4.17 3.68
CA LEU A 110 -11.63 3.49 4.75
C LEU A 110 -11.79 4.42 5.96
N CYS A 111 -12.97 4.40 6.57
CA CYS A 111 -13.26 5.12 7.80
C CYS A 111 -12.36 4.62 8.96
N PRO A 112 -11.55 5.49 9.58
CA PRO A 112 -10.70 5.11 10.72
C PRO A 112 -11.41 5.19 12.06
N ALA A 113 -12.59 5.81 12.12
CA ALA A 113 -13.36 6.03 13.34
C ALA A 113 -13.72 4.70 13.99
N LEU A 114 -13.94 4.73 15.31
CA LEU A 114 -14.38 3.57 16.07
C LEU A 114 -15.91 3.42 15.96
N GLU A 115 -16.40 2.19 16.03
CA GLU A 115 -17.82 1.95 16.24
C GLU A 115 -18.19 2.33 17.69
N ASP A 116 -19.37 2.92 17.86
CA ASP A 116 -19.82 3.49 19.13
C ASP A 116 -19.67 2.52 20.31
N GLY A 117 -18.91 2.96 21.32
CA GLY A 117 -18.70 2.20 22.55
C GLY A 117 -17.79 0.97 22.40
N THR A 118 -17.12 0.80 21.26
CA THR A 118 -16.18 -0.30 21.01
C THR A 118 -14.77 0.20 20.71
N PHE A 119 -13.81 -0.73 20.70
CA PHE A 119 -12.46 -0.50 20.19
C PHE A 119 -12.28 -1.01 18.75
N VAL A 120 -13.39 -1.27 18.04
CA VAL A 120 -13.42 -1.78 16.68
C VAL A 120 -13.50 -0.60 15.72
N LYS A 121 -12.69 -0.61 14.67
CA LYS A 121 -12.76 0.41 13.62
C LYS A 121 -13.97 0.15 12.73
N CYS A 122 -14.68 1.21 12.35
CA CYS A 122 -15.78 1.19 11.40
C CYS A 122 -15.36 0.53 10.07
N GLY A 123 -14.27 1.01 9.45
CA GLY A 123 -13.71 0.39 8.26
C GLY A 123 -14.60 0.44 7.01
N ALA A 124 -15.69 1.22 7.03
CA ALA A 124 -16.53 1.45 5.85
C ALA A 124 -15.72 2.11 4.72
N GLU A 125 -15.91 1.65 3.48
CA GLU A 125 -15.24 2.21 2.29
C GLU A 125 -16.04 3.40 1.75
N TRP A 126 -15.40 4.57 1.69
CA TRP A 126 -15.94 5.77 1.07
C TRP A 126 -15.58 5.84 -0.41
N SER A 127 -16.54 6.25 -1.23
CA SER A 127 -16.28 6.49 -2.65
C SER A 127 -15.39 7.73 -2.83
N TYR A 128 -14.56 7.78 -3.87
CA TYR A 128 -13.78 8.99 -4.16
C TYR A 128 -14.68 10.20 -4.49
N GLN A 129 -15.88 9.97 -5.05
CA GLN A 129 -16.84 11.06 -5.29
C GLN A 129 -17.31 11.70 -3.99
N GLU A 130 -17.58 10.88 -2.97
CA GLU A 130 -17.94 11.34 -1.64
C GLU A 130 -16.76 12.05 -0.97
N VAL A 131 -15.56 11.46 -1.00
CA VAL A 131 -14.35 12.09 -0.44
C VAL A 131 -14.08 13.43 -1.10
N ARG A 132 -14.09 13.51 -2.43
CA ARG A 132 -13.87 14.75 -3.17
C ARG A 132 -14.86 15.85 -2.78
N ARG A 133 -16.12 15.48 -2.56
CA ARG A 133 -17.18 16.41 -2.17
C ARG A 133 -17.01 16.90 -0.72
N LEU A 134 -16.90 15.99 0.25
CA LEU A 134 -16.86 16.34 1.68
C LEU A 134 -15.49 16.87 2.12
N ALA A 135 -14.40 16.48 1.46
CA ALA A 135 -13.08 17.04 1.76
C ALA A 135 -12.85 18.42 1.15
N VAL A 136 -13.82 18.92 0.36
CA VAL A 136 -13.74 20.19 -0.38
C VAL A 136 -12.39 20.30 -1.09
N LEU A 137 -12.03 19.26 -1.85
CA LEU A 137 -10.70 19.19 -2.48
C LEU A 137 -10.53 20.32 -3.48
N THR A 138 -9.38 20.98 -3.44
CA THR A 138 -8.97 21.95 -4.47
C THR A 138 -8.68 21.22 -5.78
N THR A 139 -8.55 21.98 -6.87
CA THR A 139 -8.22 21.41 -8.19
C THR A 139 -6.88 20.67 -8.15
N GLU A 140 -5.90 21.24 -7.46
CA GLU A 140 -4.56 20.68 -7.30
C GLU A 140 -4.59 19.39 -6.47
N GLU A 141 -5.40 19.35 -5.40
CA GLU A 141 -5.58 18.15 -4.59
C GLU A 141 -6.31 17.04 -5.34
N MET A 142 -7.34 17.38 -6.10
CA MET A 142 -8.03 16.43 -6.96
C MET A 142 -7.07 15.81 -7.98
N GLU A 143 -6.25 16.62 -8.66
CA GLU A 143 -5.26 16.13 -9.61
C GLU A 143 -4.28 15.17 -8.91
N HIS A 144 -3.78 15.56 -7.74
CA HIS A 144 -2.89 14.72 -6.95
C HIS A 144 -3.55 13.39 -6.55
N PHE A 145 -4.78 13.42 -6.04
CA PHE A 145 -5.54 12.24 -5.62
C PHE A 145 -5.79 11.32 -6.82
N GLU A 146 -6.34 11.84 -7.91
CA GLU A 146 -6.71 11.06 -9.10
C GLU A 146 -5.49 10.38 -9.73
N LYS A 147 -4.39 11.14 -9.89
CA LYS A 147 -3.14 10.61 -10.44
C LYS A 147 -2.53 9.52 -9.55
N THR A 148 -2.53 9.76 -8.23
CA THR A 148 -1.95 8.80 -7.27
C THR A 148 -2.81 7.54 -7.16
N MET A 149 -4.13 7.69 -7.06
CA MET A 149 -5.07 6.58 -7.07
C MET A 149 -4.95 5.75 -8.35
N ALA A 150 -4.89 6.38 -9.53
CA ALA A 150 -4.74 5.68 -10.80
C ALA A 150 -3.43 4.89 -10.86
N ALA A 151 -2.32 5.49 -10.42
CA ALA A 151 -1.02 4.82 -10.36
C ALA A 151 -1.02 3.63 -9.39
N LEU A 152 -1.61 3.80 -8.20
CA LEU A 152 -1.71 2.73 -7.19
C LEU A 152 -2.65 1.60 -7.62
N ALA A 153 -3.79 1.94 -8.23
CA ALA A 153 -4.72 0.97 -8.80
C ALA A 153 -4.05 0.18 -9.93
N ALA A 154 -3.32 0.84 -10.83
CA ALA A 154 -2.55 0.17 -11.88
C ALA A 154 -1.46 -0.74 -11.29
N ALA A 155 -0.70 -0.28 -10.29
CA ALA A 155 0.32 -1.08 -9.62
C ALA A 155 -0.26 -2.28 -8.84
N THR A 156 -1.51 -2.16 -8.41
CA THR A 156 -2.23 -3.21 -7.68
C THR A 156 -2.83 -4.23 -8.64
N TYR A 157 -3.58 -3.79 -9.66
CA TYR A 157 -4.41 -4.66 -10.48
C TYR A 157 -3.80 -5.02 -11.84
N CYS A 158 -2.88 -4.22 -12.37
CA CYS A 158 -2.30 -4.44 -13.68
C CYS A 158 -0.88 -4.99 -13.55
N GLU A 159 -0.64 -6.19 -14.09
CA GLU A 159 0.72 -6.65 -14.35
C GLU A 159 1.10 -6.18 -15.74
N TYR A 160 1.82 -5.08 -15.87
CA TYR A 160 2.27 -4.57 -17.17
C TYR A 160 3.80 -4.61 -17.30
N LYS A 161 4.27 -4.81 -18.53
CA LYS A 161 5.68 -4.70 -18.91
C LYS A 161 5.78 -4.10 -20.31
N SER A 162 6.91 -3.47 -20.61
CA SER A 162 7.21 -3.02 -21.96
C SER A 162 7.46 -4.22 -22.88
N CYS A 163 6.86 -4.21 -24.06
CA CYS A 163 7.17 -5.15 -25.12
C CYS A 163 8.67 -5.03 -25.48
N PRO A 164 9.42 -6.15 -25.59
CA PRO A 164 10.85 -6.11 -25.87
C PRO A 164 11.20 -5.64 -27.30
N VAL A 165 10.21 -5.43 -28.17
CA VAL A 165 10.41 -5.02 -29.57
C VAL A 165 9.96 -3.59 -29.82
N CYS A 166 8.72 -3.25 -29.45
CA CYS A 166 8.14 -1.93 -29.73
C CYS A 166 8.03 -1.02 -28.50
N GLU A 167 8.48 -1.49 -27.32
CA GLU A 167 8.52 -0.76 -26.05
C GLU A 167 7.17 -0.32 -25.47
N THR A 168 6.07 -0.52 -26.20
CA THR A 168 4.71 -0.25 -25.71
C THR A 168 4.40 -1.10 -24.48
N PHE A 169 3.66 -0.53 -23.53
CA PHE A 169 3.19 -1.27 -22.36
C PHE A 169 2.17 -2.33 -22.76
N VAL A 170 2.37 -3.54 -22.25
CA VAL A 170 1.50 -4.69 -22.45
C VAL A 170 1.09 -5.22 -21.08
N GLU A 171 -0.22 -5.29 -20.84
CA GLU A 171 -0.79 -5.91 -19.65
C GLU A 171 -0.87 -7.43 -19.81
N ARG A 172 -0.59 -8.14 -18.73
CA ARG A 172 -0.77 -9.57 -18.57
C ARG A 172 -2.07 -9.83 -17.84
N GLU A 173 -3.12 -10.09 -18.61
CA GLU A 173 -4.46 -10.40 -18.10
C GLU A 173 -4.48 -11.73 -17.33
N ASP A 174 -3.87 -12.78 -17.87
CA ASP A 174 -3.79 -14.11 -17.25
C ASP A 174 -2.47 -14.31 -16.47
N LEU A 175 -2.55 -14.21 -15.15
CA LEU A 175 -1.42 -14.41 -14.24
C LEU A 175 -0.89 -15.86 -14.22
N THR A 176 -1.62 -16.81 -14.80
CA THR A 176 -1.23 -18.22 -14.94
C THR A 176 -0.58 -18.53 -16.29
N ASN A 177 -0.52 -17.57 -17.22
CA ASN A 177 0.11 -17.77 -18.52
C ASN A 177 1.32 -16.84 -18.68
N LEU A 178 2.52 -17.38 -18.85
CA LEU A 178 3.73 -16.60 -19.08
C LEU A 178 3.85 -16.09 -20.53
N SER A 179 3.03 -16.58 -21.46
CA SER A 179 2.99 -16.09 -22.85
C SER A 179 2.09 -14.88 -22.93
N VAL A 180 2.66 -13.72 -23.28
CA VAL A 180 1.93 -12.45 -23.35
C VAL A 180 1.94 -11.91 -24.77
N LEU A 181 0.76 -11.61 -25.30
CA LEU A 181 0.54 -11.09 -26.64
C LEU A 181 0.80 -9.58 -26.70
N CYS A 182 1.65 -9.13 -27.63
CA CYS A 182 1.70 -7.71 -27.97
C CYS A 182 0.80 -7.44 -29.18
N THR A 183 -0.29 -6.72 -28.97
CA THR A 183 -1.25 -6.35 -30.02
C THR A 183 -0.64 -5.45 -31.09
N VAL A 184 0.23 -4.52 -30.69
CA VAL A 184 0.94 -3.59 -31.60
C VAL A 184 1.87 -4.35 -32.54
N CYS A 185 2.81 -5.15 -32.01
CA CYS A 185 3.69 -5.96 -32.86
C CYS A 185 2.92 -6.98 -33.71
N THR A 186 1.79 -7.48 -33.21
CA THR A 186 0.95 -8.42 -33.96
C THR A 186 0.32 -7.74 -35.17
N ALA A 187 -0.17 -6.51 -35.01
CA ALA A 187 -0.71 -5.71 -36.09
C ALA A 187 0.38 -5.33 -37.11
N ASP A 188 1.51 -4.78 -36.64
CA ASP A 188 2.60 -4.28 -37.50
C ASP A 188 3.23 -5.38 -38.36
N LYS A 189 3.37 -6.59 -37.80
CA LYS A 189 3.99 -7.73 -38.51
C LYS A 189 2.98 -8.56 -39.31
N GLY A 190 1.68 -8.33 -39.13
CA GLY A 190 0.63 -9.22 -39.66
C GLY A 190 0.70 -10.66 -39.12
N GLN A 191 1.45 -10.88 -38.03
CA GLN A 191 1.66 -12.20 -37.43
C GLN A 191 1.63 -12.08 -35.91
N ARG A 192 0.97 -13.05 -35.25
CA ARG A 192 0.91 -13.15 -33.79
C ARG A 192 2.31 -13.06 -33.16
N TYR A 193 2.51 -12.06 -32.31
CA TYR A 193 3.75 -11.86 -31.57
C TYR A 193 3.52 -11.98 -30.07
N GLU A 194 4.13 -13.01 -29.49
CA GLU A 194 4.10 -13.29 -28.05
C GLU A 194 5.50 -13.31 -27.46
N PHE A 195 5.63 -12.88 -26.21
CA PHE A 195 6.88 -12.92 -25.47
C PHE A 195 6.68 -13.50 -24.07
N CYS A 196 7.77 -14.03 -23.50
CA CYS A 196 7.76 -14.60 -22.16
C CYS A 196 7.80 -13.50 -21.09
N TRP A 197 6.86 -13.54 -20.14
CA TRP A 197 6.80 -12.58 -19.03
C TRP A 197 8.02 -12.56 -18.12
N GLN A 198 8.76 -13.66 -18.03
CA GLN A 198 9.96 -13.77 -17.18
C GLN A 198 11.20 -13.24 -17.89
N CYS A 199 11.55 -13.81 -19.04
CA CYS A 199 12.82 -13.51 -19.72
C CYS A 199 12.73 -12.42 -20.79
N LEU A 200 11.52 -11.96 -21.12
CA LEU A 200 11.26 -10.94 -22.15
C LEU A 200 11.79 -11.29 -23.55
N LYS A 201 12.05 -12.58 -23.81
CA LYS A 201 12.35 -13.08 -25.16
C LYS A 201 11.05 -13.53 -25.83
N GLN A 202 11.06 -13.60 -27.17
CA GLN A 202 9.95 -14.17 -27.94
C GLN A 202 9.57 -15.55 -27.38
N TRP A 203 8.27 -15.81 -27.28
CA TRP A 203 7.75 -17.05 -26.69
C TRP A 203 8.25 -18.28 -27.45
N LYS A 204 8.67 -19.30 -26.71
CA LYS A 204 9.06 -20.63 -27.21
C LYS A 204 8.45 -21.70 -26.33
N GLY A 205 7.87 -22.72 -26.96
CA GLY A 205 7.29 -23.87 -26.28
C GLY A 205 5.75 -23.91 -26.29
N PRO A 206 5.16 -24.99 -25.77
CA PRO A 206 3.71 -25.12 -25.65
C PRO A 206 3.17 -24.06 -24.68
N GLY A 207 2.02 -23.48 -25.00
CA GLY A 207 1.29 -22.56 -24.13
C GLY A 207 -0.19 -22.94 -24.08
N PRO A 208 -0.94 -22.50 -23.06
CA PRO A 208 -0.52 -21.65 -21.93
C PRO A 208 0.22 -22.43 -20.82
N ARG A 209 1.18 -21.80 -20.12
CA ARG A 209 1.86 -22.36 -18.93
C ARG A 209 2.41 -21.28 -17.98
N SER A 210 2.49 -21.59 -16.69
CA SER A 210 2.85 -20.66 -15.60
C SER A 210 4.29 -20.81 -15.09
N ASP A 211 4.97 -21.91 -15.44
CA ASP A 211 6.23 -22.33 -14.81
C ASP A 211 7.47 -21.71 -15.51
N ARG A 212 7.63 -21.91 -16.82
CA ARG A 212 8.72 -21.35 -17.64
C ARG A 212 8.39 -21.40 -19.14
N CYS A 213 9.14 -20.68 -19.97
CA CYS A 213 9.17 -20.93 -21.42
C CYS A 213 10.36 -21.83 -21.79
N ASP A 214 10.43 -22.24 -23.05
CA ASP A 214 11.51 -23.09 -23.58
C ASP A 214 12.72 -22.29 -24.08
N ASN A 215 12.83 -21.01 -23.70
CA ASN A 215 14.04 -20.23 -23.97
C ASN A 215 15.18 -20.65 -23.06
N ASP A 216 16.38 -20.83 -23.63
CA ASP A 216 17.60 -21.07 -22.86
C ASP A 216 17.86 -19.94 -21.85
N GLY A 217 18.12 -20.36 -20.60
CA GLY A 217 18.37 -19.46 -19.48
C GLY A 217 17.14 -18.68 -18.99
N CYS A 218 15.91 -19.11 -19.32
CA CYS A 218 14.71 -18.48 -18.75
C CYS A 218 14.67 -18.70 -17.23
N ILE A 219 14.80 -17.60 -16.48
CA ILE A 219 14.75 -17.57 -15.01
C ILE A 219 13.69 -16.59 -14.53
N ASN A 220 13.02 -16.93 -13.42
CA ASN A 220 12.18 -15.98 -12.72
C ASN A 220 13.06 -15.06 -11.86
N GLN A 221 13.25 -13.82 -12.32
CA GLN A 221 14.11 -12.83 -11.66
C GLN A 221 13.68 -12.55 -10.21
N ASP A 222 12.39 -12.61 -9.91
CA ASP A 222 11.88 -12.38 -8.55
C ASP A 222 12.31 -13.53 -7.62
N LEU A 223 12.23 -14.78 -8.09
CA LEU A 223 12.72 -15.93 -7.34
C LEU A 223 14.23 -15.88 -7.16
N GLU A 224 14.99 -15.51 -8.19
CA GLU A 224 16.44 -15.36 -8.08
C GLU A 224 16.82 -14.28 -7.04
N LEU A 225 16.08 -13.18 -7.00
CA LEU A 225 16.31 -12.15 -5.99
C LEU A 225 15.95 -12.62 -4.57
N LEU A 226 14.83 -13.32 -4.38
CA LEU A 226 14.45 -13.87 -3.08
C LEU A 226 15.50 -14.88 -2.55
N LYS A 227 16.06 -15.70 -3.44
CA LYS A 227 17.14 -16.64 -3.13
C LYS A 227 18.46 -15.96 -2.79
N ASN A 228 18.80 -14.86 -3.45
CA ASN A 228 20.15 -14.30 -3.39
C ASN A 228 20.26 -12.95 -2.67
N CYS A 229 19.15 -12.32 -2.26
CA CYS A 229 19.18 -11.03 -1.58
C CYS A 229 20.05 -11.06 -0.31
N GLU A 230 20.65 -9.93 0.05
CA GLU A 230 21.43 -9.81 1.28
C GLU A 230 20.56 -10.07 2.53
N THR A 231 21.20 -10.22 3.68
CA THR A 231 20.50 -10.31 4.95
C THR A 231 20.40 -8.94 5.64
N THR A 232 19.41 -8.79 6.52
CA THR A 232 19.18 -7.64 7.39
C THR A 232 18.88 -8.09 8.82
N SER A 233 19.00 -7.17 9.76
CA SER A 233 18.52 -7.31 11.14
C SER A 233 17.32 -6.39 11.40
N LEU A 234 16.56 -6.70 12.44
CA LEU A 234 15.48 -5.84 12.97
C LEU A 234 15.89 -5.38 14.39
N PRO A 235 16.50 -4.20 14.55
CA PRO A 235 17.11 -3.78 15.82
C PRO A 235 16.17 -3.74 17.02
N GLN A 236 14.88 -3.46 16.80
CA GLN A 236 13.87 -3.37 17.88
C GLN A 236 13.31 -4.75 18.28
N VAL A 237 13.74 -5.83 17.62
CA VAL A 237 13.28 -7.20 17.88
C VAL A 237 14.49 -8.07 18.19
N ALA A 238 14.80 -8.18 19.48
CA ALA A 238 15.99 -8.88 19.97
C ALA A 238 16.04 -10.33 19.44
N GLY A 239 17.22 -10.75 18.97
CA GLY A 239 17.44 -12.10 18.42
C GLY A 239 17.13 -12.25 16.93
N VAL A 240 16.59 -11.24 16.26
CA VAL A 240 16.38 -11.27 14.80
C VAL A 240 17.61 -10.75 14.07
N THR A 241 18.52 -11.67 13.75
CA THR A 241 19.69 -11.44 12.89
C THR A 241 19.59 -12.31 11.63
N ASN A 242 20.30 -11.91 10.57
CA ASN A 242 20.39 -12.68 9.31
C ASN A 242 19.06 -12.97 8.60
N CYS A 243 18.06 -12.09 8.72
CA CYS A 243 16.80 -12.20 7.99
C CYS A 243 17.00 -11.80 6.52
N PRO A 244 16.49 -12.52 5.51
CA PRO A 244 16.46 -12.03 4.13
C PRO A 244 15.94 -10.59 4.03
N SER A 245 16.69 -9.72 3.37
CA SER A 245 16.36 -8.28 3.21
C SER A 245 15.16 -8.06 2.31
N ILE A 246 14.87 -9.01 1.43
CA ILE A 246 13.75 -9.00 0.50
C ILE A 246 12.94 -10.28 0.73
N ARG A 247 11.62 -10.12 0.89
CA ARG A 247 10.67 -11.23 0.98
C ARG A 247 9.52 -11.02 0.00
N ALA A 248 8.74 -12.05 -0.27
CA ALA A 248 7.47 -11.95 -0.98
C ALA A 248 6.32 -12.12 0.01
N CYS A 249 5.26 -11.32 -0.17
CA CYS A 249 4.05 -11.44 0.62
C CYS A 249 3.49 -12.88 0.54
N PRO A 250 3.18 -13.53 1.68
CA PRO A 250 2.66 -14.90 1.68
C PRO A 250 1.27 -15.02 1.05
N THR A 251 0.55 -13.91 0.89
CA THR A 251 -0.81 -13.88 0.31
C THR A 251 -0.82 -13.59 -1.18
N CYS A 252 -0.10 -12.55 -1.62
CA CYS A 252 -0.19 -12.06 -3.00
C CYS A 252 1.13 -12.08 -3.78
N GLY A 253 2.23 -12.49 -3.15
CA GLY A 253 3.53 -12.62 -3.81
C GLY A 253 4.27 -11.31 -4.08
N GLN A 254 3.66 -10.15 -3.77
CA GLN A 254 4.31 -8.84 -3.89
C GLN A 254 5.61 -8.83 -3.08
N ARG A 255 6.72 -8.44 -3.73
CA ARG A 255 8.01 -8.29 -3.07
C ARG A 255 8.00 -7.12 -2.10
N VAL A 256 8.67 -7.33 -0.97
CA VAL A 256 8.71 -6.45 0.17
C VAL A 256 10.11 -6.37 0.82
N GLU A 257 10.51 -5.18 1.29
CA GLU A 257 11.61 -4.89 2.21
C GLU A 257 11.13 -4.22 3.51
N HIS A 258 11.80 -4.52 4.61
CA HIS A 258 11.59 -3.88 5.90
C HIS A 258 12.50 -2.65 6.04
N ASP A 259 11.97 -1.49 6.48
CA ASP A 259 12.77 -0.26 6.63
C ASP A 259 13.73 -0.27 7.85
N LYS A 260 13.62 -1.33 8.67
CA LYS A 260 14.39 -1.61 9.91
C LYS A 260 13.95 -0.78 11.12
N THR A 261 12.84 -0.07 11.03
CA THR A 261 12.20 0.62 12.16
C THR A 261 11.00 -0.17 12.65
N GLY A 262 10.54 0.06 13.88
CA GLY A 262 9.31 -0.57 14.37
C GLY A 262 9.41 -2.09 14.63
N CYS A 263 8.24 -2.72 14.64
CA CYS A 263 8.06 -4.13 14.97
C CYS A 263 8.40 -5.06 13.80
N LYS A 264 8.27 -6.38 14.00
CA LYS A 264 8.54 -7.38 12.96
C LYS A 264 7.44 -7.55 11.90
N ASN A 265 6.33 -6.82 11.99
CA ASN A 265 5.18 -6.96 11.13
C ASN A 265 5.14 -5.82 10.11
N ILE A 266 4.76 -6.14 8.88
CA ILE A 266 4.61 -5.16 7.80
C ILE A 266 3.25 -5.34 7.12
N LEU A 267 2.72 -4.25 6.58
CA LEU A 267 1.53 -4.26 5.74
C LEU A 267 1.96 -4.46 4.28
N CYS A 268 1.39 -5.46 3.60
CA CYS A 268 1.63 -5.61 2.16
C CYS A 268 0.97 -4.46 1.38
N PRO A 269 1.70 -3.68 0.57
CA PRO A 269 1.12 -2.54 -0.16
C PRO A 269 0.16 -2.96 -1.30
N ARG A 270 0.20 -4.23 -1.73
CA ARG A 270 -0.69 -4.74 -2.80
C ARG A 270 -2.00 -5.28 -2.24
N CYS A 271 -1.95 -6.15 -1.23
CA CYS A 271 -3.15 -6.83 -0.72
C CYS A 271 -3.61 -6.35 0.67
N ASN A 272 -2.91 -5.39 1.29
CA ASN A 272 -3.21 -4.83 2.61
C ASN A 272 -3.32 -5.88 3.74
N LYS A 273 -2.81 -7.10 3.54
CA LYS A 273 -2.65 -8.08 4.61
C LYS A 273 -1.36 -7.80 5.36
N GLU A 274 -1.48 -7.71 6.68
CA GLU A 274 -0.35 -7.59 7.58
C GLU A 274 0.22 -8.97 7.90
N PHE A 275 1.53 -9.10 7.85
CA PHE A 275 2.22 -10.35 8.13
C PHE A 275 3.58 -10.08 8.75
N CYS A 276 4.11 -11.10 9.43
CA CYS A 276 5.43 -11.02 10.03
C CYS A 276 6.53 -11.15 8.97
N PHE A 277 7.37 -10.13 8.82
CA PHE A 277 8.51 -10.15 7.91
C PHE A 277 9.56 -11.20 8.30
N VAL A 278 9.56 -11.68 9.54
CA VAL A 278 10.54 -12.66 10.03
C VAL A 278 10.10 -14.09 9.72
N CYS A 279 8.86 -14.47 10.07
CA CYS A 279 8.39 -15.85 9.94
C CYS A 279 7.43 -16.08 8.75
N LEU A 280 7.05 -15.04 8.01
CA LEU A 280 6.13 -15.08 6.86
C LEU A 280 4.70 -15.56 7.17
N LYS A 281 4.32 -15.68 8.45
CA LYS A 281 2.94 -15.93 8.87
C LYS A 281 2.13 -14.64 8.88
N LEU A 282 0.81 -14.74 8.70
CA LEU A 282 -0.10 -13.62 8.94
C LEU A 282 0.03 -13.15 10.39
N THR A 283 -0.28 -11.88 10.66
CA THR A 283 -0.10 -11.29 11.99
C THR A 283 -0.82 -12.12 13.05
N GLU A 284 -2.07 -12.52 12.82
CA GLU A 284 -2.88 -13.33 13.74
C GLU A 284 -2.14 -14.62 14.14
N ASP A 285 -1.76 -15.46 13.16
CA ASP A 285 -1.02 -16.71 13.39
C ASP A 285 0.37 -16.51 14.03
N CYS A 286 1.03 -15.38 13.75
CA CYS A 286 2.33 -15.08 14.35
C CYS A 286 2.20 -14.72 15.83
N LEU A 287 1.13 -14.00 16.19
CA LEU A 287 0.92 -13.49 17.53
C LEU A 287 0.35 -14.55 18.49
N GLU A 288 -0.12 -15.69 17.99
CA GLU A 288 -0.49 -16.84 18.83
C GLU A 288 0.67 -17.32 19.71
N THR A 289 1.90 -17.23 19.21
CA THR A 289 3.10 -17.75 19.92
C THR A 289 4.15 -16.69 20.22
N SER A 290 3.90 -15.41 19.90
CA SER A 290 4.87 -14.31 20.07
C SER A 290 4.18 -12.95 20.17
N SER A 291 4.94 -11.86 20.31
CA SER A 291 4.42 -10.48 20.26
C SER A 291 5.12 -9.66 19.16
N TYR A 292 4.61 -8.47 18.86
CA TYR A 292 5.15 -7.56 17.83
C TYR A 292 6.66 -7.28 17.97
N PHE A 293 7.17 -7.18 19.19
CA PHE A 293 8.58 -6.84 19.48
C PHE A 293 9.42 -8.02 19.99
N THR A 294 8.81 -9.20 20.12
CA THR A 294 9.52 -10.42 20.52
C THR A 294 9.84 -11.27 19.30
N ALA A 295 11.00 -11.94 19.29
CA ALA A 295 11.34 -12.89 18.23
C ALA A 295 10.26 -13.95 18.02
N CYS A 296 10.11 -14.44 16.79
CA CYS A 296 9.17 -15.51 16.47
C CYS A 296 9.66 -16.84 17.05
N SER A 297 8.77 -17.65 17.61
CA SER A 297 9.11 -18.97 18.16
C SER A 297 9.66 -19.92 17.09
N ALA A 298 9.22 -19.76 15.84
CA ALA A 298 9.73 -20.48 14.68
C ALA A 298 11.05 -19.91 14.11
N GLY A 299 11.57 -18.82 14.67
CA GLY A 299 12.74 -18.12 14.17
C GLY A 299 12.53 -17.42 12.83
N VAL A 300 13.64 -17.14 12.15
CA VAL A 300 13.68 -16.55 10.81
C VAL A 300 13.26 -17.61 9.78
N ALA A 301 12.19 -17.37 9.04
CA ALA A 301 11.76 -18.26 7.97
C ALA A 301 12.81 -18.34 6.86
N PRO A 302 12.99 -19.52 6.21
CA PRO A 302 13.93 -19.69 5.12
C PRO A 302 13.60 -18.78 3.93
N ARG A 303 14.55 -18.68 3.01
CA ARG A 303 14.36 -17.96 1.74
C ARG A 303 13.25 -18.62 0.92
N GLN A 304 12.38 -17.79 0.35
CA GLN A 304 11.26 -18.27 -0.44
C GLN A 304 11.74 -18.85 -1.77
N THR A 305 11.31 -20.07 -2.08
CA THR A 305 11.60 -20.78 -3.33
C THR A 305 10.44 -20.77 -4.32
N SER A 306 9.29 -20.24 -3.90
CA SER A 306 8.09 -20.04 -4.71
C SER A 306 7.42 -18.70 -4.36
N ILE A 307 6.61 -18.18 -5.28
CA ILE A 307 5.81 -16.97 -5.11
C ILE A 307 4.34 -17.38 -5.28
N PRO A 308 3.45 -17.07 -4.32
CA PRO A 308 2.05 -17.43 -4.44
C PRO A 308 1.40 -16.66 -5.60
N THR A 309 0.51 -17.32 -6.34
CA THR A 309 -0.32 -16.65 -7.34
C THR A 309 -1.40 -15.86 -6.63
N TRP A 310 -1.46 -14.56 -6.88
CA TRP A 310 -2.45 -13.70 -6.27
C TRP A 310 -3.84 -13.98 -6.84
N LYS A 311 -4.77 -14.39 -5.98
CA LYS A 311 -6.19 -14.46 -6.28
C LYS A 311 -6.82 -13.12 -5.90
N ARG A 312 -7.26 -12.37 -6.90
CA ARG A 312 -8.00 -11.11 -6.74
C ARG A 312 -9.42 -11.47 -6.29
N ASN A 313 -9.59 -11.80 -5.01
CA ASN A 313 -10.91 -11.91 -4.38
C ASN A 313 -11.28 -10.58 -3.75
#